data_AF-A0ABD7TS01-F1
#
_entry.id   AF-A0ABD7TS01-F1
#
_cell.length_a   1.000
_cell.length_b   1.000
_cell.length_c   1.000
_cell.angle_alpha   90.00
_cell.angle_beta   90.00
_cell.angle_gamma   90.00
#
_symmetry.space_group_name_H-M   'P 1'
#
loop_
_entity.id
_entity.type
_entity.pdbx_description
1 polymer ?
#
loop_
_entity_poly.entity_id
_entity_poly.type
_entity_poly.pdbx_seq_one_letter_code
_entity_poly.pdbx_strand_id
1 'polypeptide(L)'
;MKKIAFVCVASSLFLASCGSQNLLPLEQKSTKLSDDNHELKLENQELKSEISKKQQKLKALNKDNENKGQAQKNQTMTNYLTLSSDYYKELTNLINNYNKIDNDILKNKKNNDVSDQLDAIISDHDDAVKTYEDGLDDKAIKKDKEMKKQDEDIKKLQKQIKSAFNKIKSGYDHKDEQKIREGRQSLTQLEVNVKSTENH
;
A
#
# COMPACT_ATOMS: atom_id res chain seq x y z
N MET A 1 -4.47 -72.38 6.04
CA MET A 1 -5.82 -72.51 5.45
C MET A 1 -6.87 -72.15 6.49
N LYS A 2 -7.98 -71.60 6.01
CA LYS A 2 -9.23 -71.18 6.69
C LYS A 2 -9.26 -69.76 7.29
N LYS A 3 -10.23 -69.02 6.76
CA LYS A 3 -10.63 -67.63 7.03
C LYS A 3 -11.88 -67.63 7.96
N ILE A 4 -12.24 -66.43 8.44
CA ILE A 4 -13.59 -65.98 8.91
C ILE A 4 -13.93 -66.44 10.35
N ALA A 5 -14.49 -65.67 11.31
CA ALA A 5 -15.28 -64.43 11.36
C ALA A 5 -15.08 -63.76 12.76
N PHE A 6 -15.00 -62.43 12.89
CA PHE A 6 -16.11 -61.47 13.11
C PHE A 6 -16.71 -61.48 14.53
N VAL A 7 -16.34 -60.51 15.38
CA VAL A 7 -17.23 -59.93 16.41
C VAL A 7 -16.85 -58.46 16.62
N CYS A 8 -17.77 -57.56 16.24
CA CYS A 8 -17.79 -56.17 16.66
C CYS A 8 -18.22 -56.09 18.13
N VAL A 9 -17.47 -55.37 18.96
CA VAL A 9 -18.03 -54.74 20.16
C VAL A 9 -17.54 -53.30 20.17
N ALA A 10 -18.49 -52.39 20.00
CA ALA A 10 -18.30 -50.97 20.21
C ALA A 10 -17.94 -50.72 21.69
N SER A 11 -16.85 -50.02 21.92
CA SER A 11 -16.60 -49.32 23.18
C SER A 11 -15.84 -48.04 22.86
N SER A 12 -16.63 -46.98 22.86
CA SER A 12 -16.27 -45.58 23.07
C SER A 12 -14.96 -45.30 23.80
N LEU A 13 -14.39 -44.14 23.44
CA LEU A 13 -13.34 -43.36 24.12
C LEU A 13 -11.90 -43.61 23.64
N PHE A 14 -11.60 -43.19 22.41
CA PHE A 14 -10.34 -42.46 22.26
C PHE A 14 -10.54 -41.10 22.91
N LEU A 15 -10.15 -41.03 24.17
CA LEU A 15 -9.76 -39.79 24.81
C LEU A 15 -8.82 -39.08 23.84
N ALA A 16 -9.32 -38.00 23.23
CA ALA A 16 -8.47 -36.93 22.78
C ALA A 16 -7.66 -36.51 24.01
N SER A 17 -6.45 -37.06 24.11
CA SER A 17 -5.38 -36.41 24.85
C SER A 17 -5.10 -35.12 24.10
N CYS A 18 -5.89 -34.09 24.39
CA CYS A 18 -5.53 -32.70 24.17
C CYS A 18 -4.36 -32.41 25.10
N GLY A 19 -3.17 -32.85 24.67
CA GLY A 19 -1.91 -32.31 25.16
C GLY A 19 -1.85 -30.86 24.75
N SER A 20 -2.31 -29.99 25.64
CA SER A 20 -2.15 -28.55 25.57
C SER A 20 -0.67 -28.22 25.49
N GLN A 21 -0.18 -27.82 24.32
CA GLN A 21 1.10 -27.12 24.21
C GLN A 21 1.07 -26.18 22.99
N ASN A 22 0.79 -24.92 23.30
CA ASN A 22 1.25 -23.75 22.57
C ASN A 22 0.59 -23.33 21.24
N LEU A 23 -0.71 -23.58 21.05
CA LEU A 23 -1.45 -22.99 19.92
C LEU A 23 -1.92 -21.55 20.17
N LEU A 24 -2.18 -21.14 21.42
CA LEU A 24 -2.63 -19.77 21.73
C LEU A 24 -1.64 -18.68 21.26
N PRO A 25 -0.32 -18.81 21.46
CA PRO A 25 0.63 -17.83 20.95
C PRO A 25 0.72 -17.84 19.42
N LEU A 26 0.50 -18.98 18.78
CA LEU A 26 0.53 -19.13 17.33
C LEU A 26 -0.74 -18.59 16.68
N GLU A 27 -1.91 -18.82 17.27
CA GLU A 27 -3.18 -18.19 16.89
C GLU A 27 -3.10 -16.69 17.08
N GLN A 28 -2.66 -16.19 18.23
CA GLN A 28 -2.52 -14.74 18.47
C GLN A 28 -1.54 -14.08 17.48
N LYS A 29 -0.44 -14.76 17.14
CA LYS A 29 0.52 -14.25 16.14
C LYS A 29 -0.06 -14.33 14.72
N SER A 30 -0.83 -15.36 14.40
CA SER A 30 -1.55 -15.51 13.13
C SER A 30 -2.63 -14.45 12.96
N THR A 31 -3.38 -14.12 14.01
CA THR A 31 -4.42 -13.08 13.99
C THR A 31 -3.78 -11.70 13.80
N LYS A 32 -2.71 -11.38 14.54
CA LYS A 32 -1.95 -10.12 14.31
C LYS A 32 -1.35 -10.02 12.90
N LEU A 33 -0.77 -11.10 12.38
CA LEU A 33 -0.25 -11.14 11.00
C LEU A 33 -1.36 -10.96 9.96
N SER A 34 -2.56 -11.49 10.23
CA SER A 34 -3.74 -11.30 9.38
C SER A 34 -4.27 -9.87 9.46
N ASP A 35 -4.27 -9.26 10.64
CA ASP A 35 -4.75 -7.90 10.89
C ASP A 35 -3.80 -6.86 10.27
N ASP A 36 -2.48 -7.02 10.42
CA ASP A 36 -1.47 -6.15 9.80
C ASP A 36 -1.53 -6.21 8.25
N ASN A 37 -1.79 -7.39 7.68
CA ASN A 37 -1.96 -7.57 6.23
C ASN A 37 -3.30 -6.95 5.74
N HIS A 38 -4.30 -6.89 6.61
CA HIS A 38 -5.59 -6.26 6.31
C HIS A 38 -5.47 -4.74 6.19
N GLU A 39 -4.59 -4.10 6.96
CA GLU A 39 -4.44 -2.64 7.00
C GLU A 39 -3.79 -2.07 5.72
N LEU A 40 -2.70 -2.67 5.22
CA LEU A 40 -2.09 -2.29 3.92
C LEU A 40 -3.02 -2.55 2.72
N LYS A 41 -4.00 -3.43 2.89
CA LYS A 41 -5.04 -3.72 1.89
C LYS A 41 -6.15 -2.66 1.91
N LEU A 42 -6.49 -2.11 3.09
CA LEU A 42 -7.44 -1.00 3.23
C LEU A 42 -6.88 0.28 2.61
N GLU A 43 -5.61 0.60 2.85
CA GLU A 43 -4.96 1.76 2.25
C GLU A 43 -4.89 1.64 0.71
N ASN A 44 -4.61 0.43 0.20
CA ASN A 44 -4.73 0.13 -1.24
C ASN A 44 -6.13 0.41 -1.81
N GLN A 45 -7.19 0.25 -1.01
CA GLN A 45 -8.56 0.57 -1.43
C GLN A 45 -8.82 2.08 -1.41
N GLU A 46 -8.24 2.81 -0.45
CA GLU A 46 -8.32 4.27 -0.39
C GLU A 46 -7.62 4.92 -1.58
N LEU A 47 -6.43 4.43 -1.94
CA LEU A 47 -5.71 4.87 -3.14
C LEU A 47 -6.51 4.61 -4.43
N LYS A 48 -7.14 3.43 -4.54
CA LYS A 48 -8.04 3.11 -5.67
C LYS A 48 -9.26 4.02 -5.72
N SER A 49 -9.81 4.37 -4.56
CA SER A 49 -10.92 5.33 -4.46
C SER A 49 -10.48 6.72 -4.94
N GLU A 50 -9.29 7.18 -4.55
CA GLU A 50 -8.74 8.45 -5.01
C GLU A 50 -8.50 8.48 -6.52
N ILE A 51 -7.92 7.42 -7.10
CA ILE A 51 -7.78 7.26 -8.55
C ILE A 51 -9.14 7.39 -9.23
N SER A 52 -10.17 6.71 -8.72
CA SER A 52 -11.52 6.74 -9.28
C SER A 52 -12.13 8.15 -9.24
N LYS A 53 -11.94 8.88 -8.15
CA LYS A 53 -12.40 10.28 -8.02
C LYS A 53 -11.69 11.21 -9.01
N LYS A 54 -10.35 11.11 -9.13
CA LYS A 54 -9.59 11.93 -10.09
C LYS A 54 -10.01 11.62 -11.53
N GLN A 55 -10.23 10.35 -11.87
CA GLN A 55 -10.74 9.95 -13.19
C GLN A 55 -12.13 10.53 -13.50
N GLN A 56 -13.02 10.61 -12.50
CA GLN A 56 -14.33 11.27 -12.69
C GLN A 56 -14.18 12.78 -12.95
N LYS A 57 -13.33 13.47 -12.19
CA LYS A 57 -13.06 14.91 -12.38
C LYS A 57 -12.42 15.18 -13.76
N LEU A 58 -11.52 14.31 -14.22
CA LEU A 58 -10.93 14.37 -15.57
C LEU A 58 -11.97 14.27 -16.69
N LYS A 59 -12.95 13.37 -16.56
CA LYS A 59 -14.03 13.23 -17.56
C LYS A 59 -14.86 14.50 -17.68
N ALA A 60 -15.16 15.16 -16.55
CA ALA A 60 -15.89 16.43 -16.55
C ALA A 60 -15.08 17.55 -17.22
N LEU A 61 -13.81 17.72 -16.84
CA LEU A 61 -12.94 18.77 -17.39
C LEU A 61 -12.67 18.61 -18.88
N ASN A 62 -12.53 17.38 -19.37
CA ASN A 62 -12.34 17.11 -20.79
C ASN A 62 -13.55 17.50 -21.63
N LYS A 63 -14.77 17.35 -21.09
CA LYS A 63 -16.00 17.82 -21.74
C LYS A 63 -16.06 19.35 -21.81
N ASP A 64 -15.62 20.02 -20.75
CA ASP A 64 -15.60 21.49 -20.69
C ASP A 64 -14.49 22.11 -21.56
N ASN A 65 -13.43 21.37 -21.86
CA ASN A 65 -12.35 21.80 -22.78
C ASN A 65 -12.82 22.06 -24.23
N GLU A 66 -13.99 21.58 -24.61
CA GLU A 66 -14.61 21.89 -25.91
C GLU A 66 -15.09 23.36 -25.98
N ASN A 67 -15.20 24.05 -24.84
CA ASN A 67 -15.59 25.47 -24.73
C ASN A 67 -14.36 26.40 -24.53
N LYS A 68 -14.04 27.21 -25.56
CA LYS A 68 -12.76 27.91 -25.75
C LYS A 68 -12.26 28.85 -24.63
N GLY A 69 -13.12 29.39 -23.76
CA GLY A 69 -12.71 30.33 -22.70
C GLY A 69 -12.12 29.66 -21.45
N GLN A 70 -12.48 28.42 -21.16
CA GLN A 70 -12.02 27.66 -19.99
C GLN A 70 -10.89 26.67 -20.31
N ALA A 71 -10.61 26.46 -21.61
CA ALA A 71 -9.77 25.39 -22.10
C ALA A 71 -8.34 25.37 -21.52
N GLN A 72 -7.68 26.52 -21.38
CA GLN A 72 -6.30 26.55 -20.83
C GLN A 72 -6.24 26.21 -19.34
N LYS A 73 -7.12 26.79 -18.51
CA LYS A 73 -7.17 26.48 -17.07
C LYS A 73 -7.56 25.02 -16.85
N ASN A 74 -8.53 24.54 -17.62
CA ASN A 74 -8.97 23.15 -17.57
C ASN A 74 -7.87 22.19 -18.05
N GLN A 75 -7.09 22.54 -19.07
CA GLN A 75 -5.94 21.75 -19.50
C GLN A 75 -4.85 21.64 -18.42
N THR A 76 -4.51 22.73 -17.73
CA THR A 76 -3.59 22.68 -16.59
C THR A 76 -4.11 21.76 -15.48
N MET A 77 -5.38 21.90 -15.11
CA MET A 77 -6.00 21.06 -14.08
C MET A 77 -6.06 19.59 -14.53
N THR A 78 -6.37 19.32 -15.79
CA THR A 78 -6.36 17.98 -16.39
C THR A 78 -4.97 17.36 -16.31
N ASN A 79 -3.91 18.08 -16.68
CA ASN A 79 -2.55 17.58 -16.59
C ASN A 79 -2.18 17.25 -15.13
N TYR A 80 -2.46 18.17 -14.21
CA TYR A 80 -2.20 17.94 -12.78
C TYR A 80 -2.93 16.70 -12.25
N LEU A 81 -4.24 16.58 -12.50
CA LEU A 81 -5.03 15.43 -12.04
C LEU A 81 -4.58 14.12 -12.66
N THR A 82 -4.09 14.15 -13.91
CA THR A 82 -3.52 12.97 -14.58
C THR A 82 -2.24 12.53 -13.88
N LEU A 83 -1.29 13.45 -13.67
CA LEU A 83 -0.03 13.17 -12.98
C LEU A 83 -0.26 12.66 -11.55
N SER A 84 -1.14 13.33 -10.79
CA SER A 84 -1.51 12.84 -9.47
C SER A 84 -2.14 11.45 -9.53
N SER A 85 -3.05 11.20 -10.47
CA SER A 85 -3.69 9.89 -10.59
C SER A 85 -2.69 8.79 -10.96
N ASP A 86 -1.72 9.08 -11.81
CA ASP A 86 -0.71 8.10 -12.22
C ASP A 86 0.26 7.83 -11.08
N TYR A 87 0.67 8.85 -10.32
CA TYR A 87 1.44 8.64 -9.09
C TYR A 87 0.74 7.69 -8.10
N TYR A 88 -0.57 7.87 -7.87
CA TYR A 88 -1.31 6.97 -6.97
C TYR A 88 -1.47 5.54 -7.50
N LYS A 89 -1.50 5.34 -8.83
CA LYS A 89 -1.46 4.00 -9.43
C LYS A 89 -0.11 3.34 -9.19
N GLU A 90 0.98 4.07 -9.36
CA GLU A 90 2.31 3.54 -9.07
C GLU A 90 2.46 3.21 -7.59
N LEU A 91 1.98 4.07 -6.69
CA LEU A 91 1.94 3.75 -5.26
C LEU A 91 1.17 2.47 -4.94
N THR A 92 0.02 2.27 -5.59
CA THR A 92 -0.76 1.01 -5.49
C THR A 92 0.10 -0.18 -5.91
N ASN A 93 0.84 -0.08 -7.03
CA ASN A 93 1.72 -1.15 -7.51
C ASN A 93 2.87 -1.42 -6.53
N LEU A 94 3.49 -0.37 -6.00
CA LEU A 94 4.57 -0.43 -5.00
C LEU A 94 4.14 -1.16 -3.74
N ILE A 95 2.98 -0.79 -3.16
CA ILE A 95 2.44 -1.46 -1.96
C ILE A 95 2.11 -2.93 -2.28
N ASN A 96 1.57 -3.23 -3.47
CA ASN A 96 1.31 -4.62 -3.86
C ASN A 96 2.61 -5.43 -4.01
N ASN A 97 3.68 -4.83 -4.53
CA ASN A 97 4.98 -5.48 -4.62
C ASN A 97 5.60 -5.71 -3.24
N TYR A 98 5.50 -4.72 -2.34
CA TYR A 98 5.88 -4.86 -0.94
C TYR A 98 5.12 -6.01 -0.25
N ASN A 99 3.79 -6.07 -0.41
CA ASN A 99 2.95 -7.10 0.22
C ASN A 99 3.32 -8.53 -0.21
N LYS A 100 3.88 -8.72 -1.42
CA LYS A 100 4.36 -10.04 -1.88
C LYS A 100 5.58 -10.52 -1.08
N ILE A 101 6.40 -9.59 -0.58
CA ILE A 101 7.66 -9.88 0.11
C ILE A 101 7.61 -9.61 1.61
N ASP A 102 6.55 -8.98 2.13
CA ASP A 102 6.40 -8.59 3.56
C ASP A 102 6.68 -9.75 4.52
N ASN A 103 6.12 -10.93 4.24
CA ASN A 103 6.36 -12.12 5.06
C ASN A 103 7.83 -12.56 5.06
N ASP A 104 8.55 -12.39 3.95
CA ASP A 104 9.97 -12.73 3.86
C ASP A 104 10.87 -11.67 4.51
N ILE A 105 10.43 -10.41 4.49
CA ILE A 105 11.03 -9.32 5.26
C ILE A 105 10.93 -9.61 6.76
N LEU A 106 9.75 -10.02 7.24
CA LEU A 106 9.53 -10.37 8.66
C LEU A 106 10.35 -11.57 9.13
N LYS A 107 10.69 -12.51 8.24
CA LYS A 107 11.62 -13.61 8.57
C LYS A 107 13.04 -13.10 8.85
N ASN A 108 13.39 -11.91 8.35
CA ASN A 108 14.63 -11.17 8.63
C ASN A 108 15.91 -12.02 8.44
N LYS A 109 15.93 -12.83 7.37
CA LYS A 109 17.01 -13.78 7.10
C LYS A 109 18.19 -13.18 6.32
N LYS A 110 18.13 -11.90 5.92
CA LYS A 110 19.06 -11.26 4.98
C LYS A 110 19.21 -12.06 3.68
N ASN A 111 18.09 -12.44 3.07
CA ASN A 111 18.11 -12.99 1.73
C ASN A 111 18.41 -11.86 0.75
N ASN A 112 19.43 -12.02 -0.08
CA ASN A 112 19.80 -11.03 -1.10
C ASN A 112 18.64 -10.75 -2.05
N ASP A 113 17.89 -11.78 -2.49
CA ASP A 113 16.75 -11.60 -3.39
C ASP A 113 15.69 -10.66 -2.78
N VAL A 114 15.43 -10.79 -1.48
CA VAL A 114 14.47 -9.94 -0.76
C VAL A 114 15.02 -8.52 -0.57
N SER A 115 16.34 -8.39 -0.36
CA SER A 115 17.00 -7.09 -0.27
C SER A 115 16.97 -6.37 -1.61
N ASP A 116 17.26 -7.06 -2.71
CA ASP A 116 17.21 -6.54 -4.08
C ASP A 116 15.79 -6.13 -4.48
N GLN A 117 14.77 -6.91 -4.06
CA GLN A 117 13.36 -6.54 -4.26
C GLN A 117 12.97 -5.28 -3.47
N LEU A 118 13.51 -5.08 -2.26
CA LEU A 118 13.30 -3.84 -1.50
C LEU A 118 13.99 -2.65 -2.20
N ASP A 119 15.21 -2.83 -2.70
CA ASP A 119 15.93 -1.79 -3.46
C ASP A 119 15.16 -1.41 -4.73
N ALA A 120 14.59 -2.39 -5.45
CA ALA A 120 13.73 -2.13 -6.60
C ALA A 120 12.48 -1.33 -6.22
N ILE A 121 11.79 -1.68 -5.14
CA ILE A 121 10.61 -0.91 -4.65
C ILE A 121 10.99 0.54 -4.32
N ILE A 122 12.14 0.76 -3.69
CA ILE A 122 12.61 2.12 -3.36
C ILE A 122 12.93 2.91 -4.64
N SER A 123 13.59 2.27 -5.60
CA SER A 123 13.91 2.89 -6.90
C SER A 123 12.65 3.25 -7.69
N ASP A 124 11.70 2.31 -7.79
CA ASP A 124 10.42 2.52 -8.48
C ASP A 124 9.62 3.66 -7.84
N HIS A 125 9.67 3.80 -6.50
CA HIS A 125 9.08 4.95 -5.81
C HIS A 125 9.77 6.27 -6.19
N ASP A 126 11.10 6.31 -6.19
CA ASP A 126 11.85 7.51 -6.56
C ASP A 126 11.58 7.92 -8.02
N ASP A 127 11.42 6.97 -8.93
CA ASP A 127 11.05 7.21 -10.32
C ASP A 127 9.61 7.73 -10.47
N ALA A 128 8.67 7.20 -9.67
CA ALA A 128 7.29 7.69 -9.64
C ALA A 128 7.21 9.13 -9.11
N VAL A 129 7.99 9.45 -8.06
CA VAL A 129 8.11 10.82 -7.53
C VAL A 129 8.66 11.75 -8.59
N LYS A 130 9.76 11.36 -9.25
CA LYS A 130 10.39 12.17 -10.28
C LYS A 130 9.46 12.42 -11.46
N THR A 131 8.76 11.39 -11.93
CA THR A 131 7.78 11.51 -13.03
C THR A 131 6.66 12.47 -12.67
N TYR A 132 6.17 12.41 -11.42
CA TYR A 132 5.19 13.37 -10.93
C TYR A 132 5.76 14.79 -10.94
N GLU A 133 6.91 15.03 -10.31
CA GLU A 133 7.51 16.37 -10.14
C GLU A 133 7.92 17.00 -11.48
N ASP A 134 8.57 16.24 -12.37
CA ASP A 134 9.02 16.71 -13.69
C ASP A 134 7.84 17.09 -14.60
N GLY A 135 6.67 16.48 -14.40
CA GLY A 135 5.46 16.76 -15.17
C GLY A 135 4.70 18.02 -14.73
N LEU A 136 4.99 18.59 -13.55
CA LEU A 136 4.20 19.69 -12.99
C LEU A 136 4.46 21.04 -13.66
N ASP A 137 3.39 21.80 -13.92
CA ASP A 137 3.50 23.25 -14.10
C ASP A 137 3.51 23.95 -12.74
N ASP A 138 4.71 24.10 -12.21
CA ASP A 138 5.00 24.66 -10.90
C ASP A 138 4.46 26.10 -10.72
N LYS A 139 4.39 26.87 -11.81
CA LYS A 139 3.82 28.23 -11.80
C LYS A 139 2.31 28.19 -11.70
N ALA A 140 1.68 27.25 -12.38
CA ALA A 140 0.23 27.11 -12.36
C ALA A 140 -0.26 26.58 -11.01
N ILE A 141 0.43 25.59 -10.43
CA ILE A 141 0.12 25.07 -9.08
C ILE A 141 0.17 26.19 -8.04
N LYS A 142 1.21 27.04 -8.04
CA LYS A 142 1.34 28.14 -7.07
C LYS A 142 0.22 29.18 -7.16
N LYS A 143 -0.43 29.31 -8.30
CA LYS A 143 -1.53 30.27 -8.52
C LYS A 143 -2.89 29.73 -8.06
N ASP A 144 -3.06 28.42 -8.00
CA ASP A 144 -4.30 27.77 -7.58
C ASP A 144 -4.16 27.21 -6.16
N LYS A 145 -4.93 27.77 -5.21
CA LYS A 145 -4.82 27.41 -3.79
C LYS A 145 -5.17 25.95 -3.51
N GLU A 146 -6.11 25.37 -4.26
CA GLU A 146 -6.53 23.98 -4.07
C GLU A 146 -5.45 23.04 -4.60
N MET A 147 -4.95 23.29 -5.82
CA MET A 147 -3.85 22.51 -6.40
C MET A 147 -2.60 22.59 -5.54
N LYS A 148 -2.23 23.78 -5.06
CA LYS A 148 -1.08 23.97 -4.16
C LYS A 148 -1.18 23.10 -2.92
N LYS A 149 -2.35 23.09 -2.27
CA LYS A 149 -2.56 22.29 -1.05
C LYS A 149 -2.47 20.79 -1.35
N GLN A 150 -3.10 20.33 -2.43
CA GLN A 150 -3.06 18.93 -2.81
C GLN A 150 -1.64 18.48 -3.20
N ASP A 151 -0.87 19.31 -3.90
CA ASP A 151 0.55 19.06 -4.22
C ASP A 151 1.41 18.97 -2.95
N GLU A 152 1.21 19.88 -1.98
CA GLU A 152 1.89 19.82 -0.68
C GLU A 152 1.58 18.52 0.08
N ASP A 153 0.33 18.05 0.02
CA ASP A 153 -0.07 16.80 0.67
C ASP A 153 0.52 15.57 -0.05
N ILE A 154 0.55 15.55 -1.39
CA ILE A 154 1.26 14.52 -2.17
C ILE A 154 2.75 14.49 -1.82
N LYS A 155 3.41 15.65 -1.75
CA LYS A 155 4.83 15.74 -1.39
C LYS A 155 5.15 15.26 0.02
N LYS A 156 4.23 15.43 0.98
CA LYS A 156 4.37 14.85 2.32
C LYS A 156 4.27 13.33 2.26
N LEU A 157 3.27 12.81 1.54
CA LEU A 157 3.06 11.39 1.35
C LEU A 157 4.29 10.71 0.72
N GLN A 158 4.85 11.29 -0.35
CA GLN A 158 6.09 10.84 -0.99
C GLN A 158 7.25 10.70 0.00
N LYS A 159 7.44 11.70 0.87
CA LYS A 159 8.50 11.67 1.90
C LYS A 159 8.24 10.60 2.97
N GLN A 160 6.99 10.43 3.40
CA GLN A 160 6.61 9.42 4.38
C GLN A 160 6.87 8.01 3.85
N ILE A 161 6.46 7.73 2.61
CA ILE A 161 6.68 6.43 1.95
C ILE A 161 8.18 6.14 1.80
N LYS A 162 8.95 7.09 1.27
CA LYS A 162 10.40 6.94 1.13
C LYS A 162 11.07 6.64 2.48
N SER A 163 10.70 7.38 3.52
CA SER A 163 11.20 7.17 4.87
C SER A 163 10.86 5.76 5.39
N ALA A 164 9.62 5.32 5.18
CA ALA A 164 9.15 4.02 5.61
C ALA A 164 9.90 2.87 4.92
N PHE A 165 10.01 2.88 3.59
CA PHE A 165 10.74 1.84 2.86
C PHE A 165 12.24 1.83 3.21
N ASN A 166 12.87 3.00 3.31
CA ASN A 166 14.27 3.10 3.74
C ASN A 166 14.48 2.54 5.15
N LYS A 167 13.53 2.77 6.07
CA LYS A 167 13.60 2.22 7.42
C LYS A 167 13.46 0.70 7.41
N ILE A 168 12.53 0.15 6.61
CA ILE A 168 12.38 -1.30 6.42
C ILE A 168 13.66 -1.90 5.86
N LYS A 169 14.22 -1.31 4.80
CA LYS A 169 15.47 -1.76 4.18
C LYS A 169 16.65 -1.75 5.15
N SER A 170 16.85 -0.63 5.84
CA SER A 170 17.87 -0.53 6.89
C SER A 170 17.67 -1.60 7.96
N GLY A 171 16.42 -1.83 8.39
CA GLY A 171 16.08 -2.87 9.34
C GLY A 171 16.46 -4.26 8.85
N TYR A 172 16.05 -4.62 7.63
CA TYR A 172 16.34 -5.90 7.01
C TYR A 172 17.85 -6.14 6.83
N ASP A 173 18.56 -5.15 6.29
CA ASP A 173 20.01 -5.23 6.03
C ASP A 173 20.83 -5.36 7.33
N HIS A 174 20.29 -4.92 8.47
CA HIS A 174 20.98 -4.95 9.77
C HIS A 174 20.39 -5.97 10.75
N LYS A 175 19.39 -6.78 10.35
CA LYS A 175 18.63 -7.65 11.25
C LYS A 175 17.96 -6.92 12.43
N ASP A 176 17.59 -5.66 12.22
CA ASP A 176 16.90 -4.83 13.20
C ASP A 176 15.37 -4.94 12.99
N GLU A 177 14.74 -5.82 13.75
CA GLU A 177 13.30 -6.04 13.68
C GLU A 177 12.48 -4.82 14.12
N GLN A 178 13.03 -3.97 15.00
CA GLN A 178 12.31 -2.78 15.46
C GLN A 178 12.16 -1.79 14.30
N LYS A 179 13.24 -1.55 13.55
CA LYS A 179 13.17 -0.72 12.33
C LYS A 179 12.20 -1.27 11.30
N ILE A 180 12.18 -2.59 11.09
CA ILE A 180 11.20 -3.23 10.19
C ILE A 180 9.77 -2.93 10.67
N ARG A 181 9.49 -3.13 11.96
CA ARG A 181 8.15 -2.87 12.52
C ARG A 181 7.75 -1.40 12.43
N GLU A 182 8.64 -0.48 12.78
CA GLU A 182 8.38 0.96 12.70
C GLU A 182 8.14 1.43 11.26
N GLY A 183 8.92 0.90 10.30
CA GLY A 183 8.73 1.21 8.89
C GLY A 183 7.40 0.67 8.36
N ARG A 184 7.04 -0.57 8.71
CA ARG A 184 5.72 -1.17 8.39
C ARG A 184 4.57 -0.35 8.96
N GLN A 185 4.65 0.03 10.22
CA GLN A 185 3.65 0.86 10.88
C GLN A 185 3.55 2.25 10.22
N SER A 186 4.67 2.80 9.75
CA SER A 186 4.66 4.07 9.02
C SER A 186 3.94 3.96 7.68
N LEU A 187 3.96 2.79 7.03
CA LEU A 187 3.17 2.52 5.83
C LEU A 187 1.68 2.41 6.17
N THR A 188 1.28 1.69 7.22
CA THR A 188 -0.16 1.54 7.54
C THR A 188 -0.82 2.83 8.04
N GLN A 189 -0.03 3.78 8.53
CA GLN A 189 -0.49 5.07 9.05
C GLN A 189 -0.34 6.22 8.05
N LEU A 190 -0.18 5.93 6.76
CA LEU A 190 -0.11 6.97 5.74
C LEU A 190 -1.44 7.72 5.68
N GLU A 191 -1.37 9.03 5.94
CA GLU A 191 -2.54 9.90 5.85
C GLU A 191 -2.82 10.24 4.37
N VAL A 192 -3.74 9.50 3.75
CA VAL A 192 -4.31 9.90 2.46
C VAL A 192 -5.38 10.95 2.74
N ASN A 193 -5.05 12.24 2.56
CA ASN A 193 -5.94 13.35 2.89
C ASN A 193 -7.13 13.45 1.92
N VAL A 194 -8.20 12.68 2.19
CA VAL A 194 -9.48 12.76 1.46
C VAL A 194 -10.29 13.95 1.95
N LYS A 195 -9.88 15.17 1.62
CA LYS A 195 -10.79 16.33 1.74
C LYS A 195 -11.58 16.48 0.45
N SER A 196 -12.79 15.92 0.48
CA SER A 196 -13.85 16.19 -0.50
C SER A 196 -14.10 17.69 -0.57
N THR A 197 -13.79 18.31 -1.71
CA THR A 197 -14.44 19.57 -2.10
C THR A 197 -15.76 19.21 -2.76
N GLU A 198 -16.71 18.72 -1.96
CA GLU A 198 -18.13 18.87 -2.28
C GLU A 198 -18.56 20.24 -1.77
N ASN A 199 -18.39 21.24 -2.63
CA ASN A 199 -19.18 22.46 -2.59
C ASN A 199 -19.82 22.59 -3.97
N HIS A 200 -21.06 22.11 -4.10
CA HIS A 200 -22.23 22.89 -4.53
C HIS A 200 -23.43 21.96 -4.76
#